data_AF-A0A7D5RCW2-F1
#
_entry.id   AF-A0A7D5RCW2-F1
#
_cell.length_a   1.000
_cell.length_b   1.000
_cell.length_c   1.000
_cell.angle_alpha   90.00
_cell.angle_beta   90.00
_cell.angle_gamma   90.00
#
_symmetry.space_group_name_H-M   'P 1'
#
loop_
_entity.id
_entity.type
_entity.pdbx_description
1 polymer ?
#
loop_
_entity_poly.entity_id
_entity_poly.type
_entity_poly.pdbx_seq_one_letter_code
_entity_poly.pdbx_strand_id
1 'polypeptide(L)'
;MTDTDEIKLAYDHIIQELLLDKIKPSLGIDFKKAQQAHDSTHQLMLMEANIAENLDNYSFKTNSVYFIYNWELFDQMTRSNIEALSTFYNSAFVLLRTVVELLIKGTFYDCLSHKKFRDDAKTIEQANTGINLKLFLSERIQKDPNITDEFEKISISIFDELDSYLSQRKNVLSTKLMLRQIIDWGMLEGIDDAKNLIYGIYERLSSDVHVSHNNIDIGRRLNTNRELFKKREIMPEYLTEYLELLHTITDICLVVMLNLFREDIQKSNNTKEMLKKRLSEQHFVSLELFRTENKIKELVKS
;
A
#
# COMPACT_ATOMS: atom_id res chain seq x y z
N MET A 1 24.05 -40.30 -10.85
CA MET A 1 23.28 -39.38 -10.00
C MET A 1 21.91 -39.97 -9.86
N THR A 2 21.38 -40.03 -8.64
CA THR A 2 19.96 -40.39 -8.44
C THR A 2 19.10 -39.16 -8.75
N ASP A 3 17.82 -39.35 -9.08
CA ASP A 3 16.88 -38.22 -9.29
C ASP A 3 16.88 -37.24 -8.10
N THR A 4 17.12 -37.75 -6.88
CA THR A 4 17.27 -36.96 -5.65
C THR A 4 18.51 -36.04 -5.67
N ASP A 5 19.62 -36.48 -6.26
CA ASP A 5 20.84 -35.68 -6.37
C ASP A 5 20.66 -34.54 -7.39
N GLU A 6 19.94 -34.79 -8.48
CA GLU A 6 19.60 -33.80 -9.51
C GLU A 6 18.65 -32.72 -8.98
N ILE A 7 17.61 -33.13 -8.24
CA ILE A 7 16.67 -32.20 -7.60
C ILE A 7 17.40 -31.29 -6.61
N LYS A 8 18.32 -31.83 -5.80
CA LYS A 8 19.08 -31.04 -4.84
C LYS A 8 19.97 -30.00 -5.55
N LEU A 9 20.67 -30.41 -6.61
CA LEU A 9 21.49 -29.49 -7.39
C LEU A 9 20.67 -28.37 -8.04
N ALA A 10 19.51 -28.70 -8.60
CA ALA A 10 18.60 -27.71 -9.17
C ALA A 10 18.09 -26.72 -8.12
N TYR A 11 17.69 -27.21 -6.94
CA TYR A 11 17.26 -26.38 -5.82
C TYR A 11 18.38 -25.43 -5.36
N ASP A 12 19.58 -25.95 -5.09
CA ASP A 12 20.71 -25.15 -4.64
C ASP A 12 21.10 -24.08 -5.68
N HIS A 13 20.99 -24.40 -6.97
CA HIS A 13 21.20 -23.45 -8.06
C HIS A 13 20.16 -22.32 -8.05
N ILE A 14 18.87 -22.64 -7.92
CA ILE A 14 17.79 -21.64 -7.83
C ILE A 14 17.97 -20.72 -6.63
N ILE A 15 18.36 -21.26 -5.46
CA ILE A 15 18.60 -20.46 -4.25
C ILE A 15 19.74 -19.44 -4.48
N GLN A 16 20.80 -19.85 -5.21
CA GLN A 16 21.91 -18.96 -5.57
C GLN A 16 21.51 -17.91 -6.62
N GLU A 17 20.69 -18.28 -7.61
CA GLU A 17 20.18 -17.35 -8.63
C GLU A 17 19.25 -16.30 -8.03
N LEU A 18 18.39 -16.71 -7.08
CA LEU A 18 17.53 -15.82 -6.30
C LEU A 18 18.29 -15.02 -5.23
N LEU A 19 19.58 -15.28 -5.07
CA LEU A 19 20.47 -14.60 -4.12
C LEU A 19 19.94 -14.58 -2.68
N LEU A 20 19.25 -15.64 -2.27
CA LEU A 20 18.73 -15.73 -0.90
C LEU A 20 19.86 -15.83 0.13
N ASP A 21 21.06 -16.24 -0.30
CA ASP A 21 22.29 -16.18 0.49
C ASP A 21 22.68 -14.75 0.89
N LYS A 22 22.13 -13.73 0.22
CA LYS A 22 22.38 -12.31 0.51
C LYS A 22 21.49 -11.72 1.58
N ILE A 23 20.35 -12.33 1.91
CA ILE A 23 19.41 -11.77 2.88
C ILE A 23 20.08 -11.52 4.23
N LYS A 24 20.75 -12.53 4.80
CA LYS A 24 21.40 -12.39 6.11
C LYS A 24 22.48 -11.31 6.12
N PRO A 25 23.42 -11.26 5.15
CA PRO A 25 24.35 -10.14 5.05
C PRO A 25 23.68 -8.77 4.85
N SER A 26 22.59 -8.68 4.06
CA SER A 26 21.83 -7.44 3.87
C SER A 26 21.19 -6.94 5.16
N LEU A 27 20.59 -7.84 5.95
CA LEU A 27 20.10 -7.54 7.30
C LEU A 27 21.22 -7.04 8.22
N GLY A 28 22.45 -7.50 8.02
CA GLY A 28 23.62 -7.07 8.78
C GLY A 28 24.11 -5.65 8.46
N ILE A 29 23.67 -5.02 7.36
CA ILE A 29 24.02 -3.65 7.01
C ILE A 29 23.35 -2.64 7.95
N ASP A 30 22.04 -2.78 8.14
CA ASP A 30 21.25 -1.96 9.05
C ASP A 30 20.08 -2.77 9.60
N PHE A 31 20.37 -3.59 10.61
CA PHE A 31 19.37 -4.49 11.19
C PHE A 31 18.18 -3.73 11.78
N LYS A 32 18.42 -2.56 12.38
CA LYS A 32 17.35 -1.77 13.01
C LYS A 32 16.35 -1.30 11.94
N LYS A 33 16.81 -0.67 10.86
CA LYS A 33 15.90 -0.23 9.78
C LYS A 33 15.23 -1.39 9.08
N ALA A 34 15.95 -2.49 8.85
CA ALA A 34 15.38 -3.67 8.20
C ALA A 34 14.26 -4.29 9.06
N GLN A 35 14.50 -4.41 10.37
CA GLN A 35 13.50 -4.86 11.33
C GLN A 35 12.31 -3.90 11.38
N GLN A 36 12.55 -2.59 11.48
CA GLN A 36 11.47 -1.59 11.53
C GLN A 36 10.59 -1.64 10.29
N ALA A 37 11.17 -1.69 9.08
CA ALA A 37 10.40 -1.74 7.84
C ALA A 37 9.60 -3.05 7.72
N HIS A 38 10.21 -4.20 8.05
CA HIS A 38 9.56 -5.49 8.07
C HIS A 38 8.41 -5.54 9.10
N ASP A 39 8.70 -5.25 10.35
CA ASP A 39 7.74 -5.37 11.45
C ASP A 39 6.60 -4.37 11.32
N SER A 40 6.86 -3.17 10.77
CA SER A 40 5.80 -2.20 10.44
C SER A 40 4.84 -2.76 9.39
N THR A 41 5.33 -3.51 8.40
CA THR A 41 4.48 -4.13 7.37
C THR A 41 3.55 -5.17 8.00
N HIS A 42 4.04 -5.93 9.00
CA HIS A 42 3.19 -6.83 9.79
C HIS A 42 2.22 -6.09 10.71
N GLN A 43 2.59 -4.91 11.23
CA GLN A 43 1.66 -4.08 12.00
C GLN A 43 0.45 -3.64 11.18
N LEU A 44 0.59 -3.39 9.87
CA LEU A 44 -0.54 -3.07 9.01
C LEU A 44 -1.61 -4.17 9.08
N MET A 45 -1.22 -5.42 8.81
CA MET A 45 -2.12 -6.58 8.87
C MET A 45 -2.66 -6.84 10.28
N LEU A 46 -1.80 -6.71 11.30
CA LEU A 46 -2.21 -6.94 12.68
C LEU A 46 -3.23 -5.89 13.14
N MET A 47 -3.00 -4.62 12.86
CA MET A 47 -3.94 -3.54 13.23
C MET A 47 -5.26 -3.68 12.48
N GLU A 48 -5.21 -3.99 11.19
CA GLU A 48 -6.40 -4.25 10.38
C GLU A 48 -7.25 -5.38 10.95
N ALA A 49 -6.64 -6.54 11.24
CA ALA A 49 -7.33 -7.68 11.84
C ALA A 49 -7.94 -7.32 13.20
N ASN A 50 -7.20 -6.63 14.07
CA ASN A 50 -7.69 -6.23 15.39
C ASN A 50 -8.84 -5.23 15.31
N ILE A 51 -8.75 -4.23 14.42
CA ILE A 51 -9.86 -3.28 14.22
C ILE A 51 -11.09 -4.07 13.82
N ALA A 52 -10.95 -4.93 12.83
CA ALA A 52 -12.10 -5.57 12.24
C ALA A 52 -12.70 -6.69 13.11
N GLU A 53 -11.94 -7.30 14.03
CA GLU A 53 -12.47 -8.13 15.12
C GLU A 53 -13.24 -7.33 16.19
N ASN A 54 -12.88 -6.06 16.41
CA ASN A 54 -13.50 -5.19 17.41
C ASN A 54 -14.64 -4.33 16.85
N LEU A 55 -14.88 -4.42 15.55
CA LEU A 55 -16.04 -3.87 14.87
C LEU A 55 -17.03 -5.00 14.63
N ASP A 56 -18.32 -4.81 14.93
CA ASP A 56 -19.34 -5.79 14.57
C ASP A 56 -19.23 -6.10 13.08
N ASN A 57 -19.37 -7.39 12.69
CA ASN A 57 -19.16 -8.02 11.36
C ASN A 57 -19.62 -7.25 10.09
N TYR A 58 -20.28 -6.12 10.23
CA TYR A 58 -20.61 -5.16 9.18
C TYR A 58 -19.36 -4.48 8.57
N SER A 59 -18.32 -4.15 9.34
CA SER A 59 -17.22 -3.28 8.85
C SER A 59 -16.38 -3.87 7.70
N PHE A 60 -16.21 -5.20 7.69
CA PHE A 60 -15.46 -5.89 6.64
C PHE A 60 -16.16 -5.82 5.30
N LYS A 61 -17.49 -5.95 5.29
CA LYS A 61 -18.26 -5.90 4.06
C LYS A 61 -18.34 -4.47 3.55
N THR A 62 -18.59 -3.52 4.45
CA THR A 62 -18.70 -2.11 4.09
C THR A 62 -17.41 -1.56 3.51
N ASN A 63 -16.24 -2.11 3.83
CA ASN A 63 -14.95 -1.66 3.29
C ASN A 63 -14.20 -2.77 2.50
N SER A 64 -14.96 -3.72 1.93
CA SER A 64 -14.43 -4.91 1.25
C SER A 64 -13.55 -4.62 0.03
N VAL A 65 -13.76 -3.50 -0.67
CA VAL A 65 -12.83 -3.05 -1.72
C VAL A 65 -11.45 -2.76 -1.13
N TYR A 66 -11.40 -2.00 -0.04
CA TYR A 66 -10.13 -1.70 0.61
C TYR A 66 -9.39 -2.98 1.01
N PHE A 67 -10.06 -3.93 1.66
CA PHE A 67 -9.44 -5.18 2.10
C PHE A 67 -8.82 -6.01 0.96
N ILE A 68 -9.47 -6.09 -0.20
CA ILE A 68 -8.93 -6.84 -1.34
C ILE A 68 -7.66 -6.20 -1.89
N TYR A 69 -7.67 -4.87 -2.02
CA TYR A 69 -6.48 -4.15 -2.43
C TYR A 69 -5.39 -4.19 -1.36
N ASN A 70 -5.75 -4.16 -0.09
CA ASN A 70 -4.82 -4.19 1.03
C ASN A 70 -4.14 -5.57 1.16
N TRP A 71 -4.85 -6.65 0.87
CA TRP A 71 -4.29 -8.00 0.81
C TRP A 71 -3.17 -8.09 -0.23
N GLU A 72 -3.47 -7.69 -1.47
CA GLU A 72 -2.47 -7.66 -2.54
C GLU A 72 -1.33 -6.70 -2.20
N LEU A 73 -1.64 -5.54 -1.61
CA LEU A 73 -0.64 -4.56 -1.18
C LEU A 73 0.36 -5.17 -0.18
N PHE A 74 -0.11 -5.92 0.81
CA PHE A 74 0.74 -6.58 1.79
C PHE A 74 1.66 -7.62 1.15
N ASP A 75 1.14 -8.42 0.23
CA ASP A 75 1.93 -9.40 -0.53
C ASP A 75 3.02 -8.71 -1.36
N GLN A 76 2.68 -7.60 -2.02
CA GLN A 76 3.62 -6.80 -2.80
C GLN A 76 4.69 -6.13 -1.91
N MET A 77 4.33 -5.60 -0.73
CA MET A 77 5.30 -5.06 0.25
C MET A 77 6.28 -6.14 0.72
N THR A 78 5.77 -7.31 1.08
CA THR A 78 6.58 -8.43 1.56
C THR A 78 7.52 -8.92 0.46
N ARG A 79 7.01 -9.11 -0.77
CA ARG A 79 7.84 -9.52 -1.90
C ARG A 79 8.90 -8.48 -2.22
N SER A 80 8.52 -7.22 -2.24
CA SER A 80 9.41 -6.09 -2.46
C SER A 80 10.58 -6.10 -1.46
N ASN A 81 10.30 -6.36 -0.17
CA ASN A 81 11.33 -6.40 0.86
C ASN A 81 12.33 -7.55 0.64
N ILE A 82 11.82 -8.72 0.24
CA ILE A 82 12.67 -9.87 -0.11
C ILE A 82 13.58 -9.53 -1.31
N GLU A 83 13.04 -8.90 -2.37
CA GLU A 83 13.83 -8.49 -3.53
C GLU A 83 14.96 -7.53 -3.15
N ALA A 84 14.68 -6.53 -2.30
CA ALA A 84 15.69 -5.59 -1.83
C ALA A 84 16.79 -6.28 -1.01
N LEU A 85 16.41 -7.16 -0.07
CA LEU A 85 17.37 -7.92 0.75
C LEU A 85 18.19 -8.92 -0.09
N SER A 86 17.65 -9.38 -1.22
CA SER A 86 18.33 -10.20 -2.23
C SER A 86 19.08 -9.39 -3.29
N THR A 87 19.21 -8.06 -3.14
CA THR A 87 19.96 -7.14 -4.03
C THR A 87 19.32 -6.88 -5.41
N PHE A 88 18.02 -7.14 -5.57
CA PHE A 88 17.21 -6.82 -6.75
C PHE A 88 16.47 -5.50 -6.55
N TYR A 89 17.22 -4.41 -6.40
CA TYR A 89 16.65 -3.10 -6.05
C TYR A 89 15.65 -2.59 -7.07
N ASN A 90 15.89 -2.78 -8.37
CA ASN A 90 14.94 -2.32 -9.40
C ASN A 90 13.59 -3.02 -9.24
N SER A 91 13.60 -4.35 -9.07
CA SER A 91 12.38 -5.12 -8.80
C SER A 91 11.70 -4.62 -7.53
N ALA A 92 12.45 -4.41 -6.46
CA ALA A 92 11.92 -3.92 -5.18
C ALA A 92 11.24 -2.53 -5.34
N PHE A 93 11.88 -1.55 -5.94
CA PHE A 93 11.26 -0.23 -6.15
C PHE A 93 10.05 -0.28 -7.10
N VAL A 94 10.06 -1.14 -8.12
CA VAL A 94 8.89 -1.37 -8.99
C VAL A 94 7.72 -1.94 -8.19
N LEU A 95 7.96 -2.89 -7.29
CA LEU A 95 6.93 -3.47 -6.43
C LEU A 95 6.40 -2.43 -5.42
N LEU A 96 7.26 -1.60 -4.82
CA LEU A 96 6.82 -0.47 -3.99
C LEU A 96 5.98 0.55 -4.75
N ARG A 97 6.28 0.78 -6.03
CA ARG A 97 5.42 1.63 -6.88
C ARG A 97 4.02 1.04 -6.96
N THR A 98 3.92 -0.26 -7.20
CA THR A 98 2.64 -0.99 -7.25
C THR A 98 1.90 -0.90 -5.92
N VAL A 99 2.59 -1.03 -4.79
CA VAL A 99 2.03 -0.82 -3.44
C VAL A 99 1.33 0.53 -3.31
N VAL A 100 1.97 1.63 -3.74
CA VAL A 100 1.36 2.97 -3.70
C VAL A 100 0.13 3.06 -4.60
N GLU A 101 0.13 2.41 -5.77
CA GLU A 101 -1.05 2.38 -6.64
C GLU A 101 -2.21 1.57 -6.05
N LEU A 102 -1.90 0.44 -5.42
CA LEU A 102 -2.89 -0.41 -4.77
C LEU A 102 -3.55 0.33 -3.61
N LEU A 103 -2.76 1.03 -2.79
CA LEU A 103 -3.28 1.90 -1.72
C LEU A 103 -4.25 2.93 -2.30
N ILE A 104 -3.80 3.71 -3.30
CA ILE A 104 -4.62 4.78 -3.89
C ILE A 104 -5.90 4.23 -4.51
N LYS A 105 -5.82 3.13 -5.28
CA LYS A 105 -6.99 2.53 -5.93
C LYS A 105 -7.95 1.90 -4.93
N GLY A 106 -7.43 1.14 -3.97
CA GLY A 106 -8.22 0.49 -2.93
C GLY A 106 -9.02 1.51 -2.14
N THR A 107 -8.35 2.53 -1.61
CA THR A 107 -9.01 3.63 -0.89
C THR A 107 -9.99 4.40 -1.78
N PHE A 108 -9.62 4.70 -3.02
CA PHE A 108 -10.47 5.46 -3.92
C PHE A 108 -11.79 4.73 -4.25
N TYR A 109 -11.71 3.46 -4.67
CA TYR A 109 -12.88 2.70 -5.07
C TYR A 109 -13.74 2.30 -3.87
N ASP A 110 -13.12 2.05 -2.71
CA ASP A 110 -13.86 1.81 -1.47
C ASP A 110 -14.66 3.06 -1.07
N CYS A 111 -14.02 4.24 -1.05
CA CYS A 111 -14.73 5.50 -0.84
C CYS A 111 -15.85 5.71 -1.87
N LEU A 112 -15.60 5.47 -3.16
CA LEU A 112 -16.58 5.67 -4.23
C LEU A 112 -17.85 4.82 -4.08
N SER A 113 -17.76 3.68 -3.38
CA SER A 113 -18.93 2.84 -3.07
C SER A 113 -19.90 3.54 -2.13
N HIS A 114 -19.39 4.36 -1.20
CA HIS A 114 -20.22 5.10 -0.27
C HIS A 114 -20.75 6.39 -0.87
N LYS A 115 -22.05 6.61 -0.71
CA LYS A 115 -22.78 7.78 -1.18
C LYS A 115 -22.16 9.08 -0.69
N LYS A 116 -21.76 9.15 0.58
CA LYS A 116 -21.17 10.36 1.18
C LYS A 116 -19.95 10.86 0.40
N PHE A 117 -19.12 9.95 -0.11
CA PHE A 117 -17.92 10.29 -0.87
C PHE A 117 -18.22 10.45 -2.36
N ARG A 118 -19.06 9.57 -2.92
CA ARG A 118 -19.48 9.64 -4.33
C ARG A 118 -20.18 10.96 -4.67
N ASP A 119 -21.03 11.44 -3.77
CA ASP A 119 -21.75 12.71 -3.95
C ASP A 119 -20.79 13.92 -3.87
N ASP A 120 -19.70 13.83 -3.10
CA ASP A 120 -18.66 14.87 -2.96
C ASP A 120 -17.39 14.61 -3.79
N ALA A 121 -17.50 13.86 -4.89
CA ALA A 121 -16.37 13.52 -5.77
C ALA A 121 -15.99 14.66 -6.75
N LYS A 122 -15.91 15.92 -6.27
CA LYS A 122 -15.73 17.11 -7.13
C LYS A 122 -14.38 17.18 -7.86
N THR A 123 -13.37 16.51 -7.33
CA THR A 123 -12.01 16.60 -7.89
C THR A 123 -11.85 15.72 -9.11
N ILE A 124 -12.48 14.55 -9.15
CA ILE A 124 -12.46 13.73 -10.37
C ILE A 124 -13.27 14.37 -11.51
N GLU A 125 -14.25 15.23 -11.21
CA GLU A 125 -15.03 15.99 -12.20
C GLU A 125 -14.19 17.03 -12.97
N GLN A 126 -12.96 17.29 -12.55
CA GLN A 126 -12.02 18.16 -13.29
C GLN A 126 -11.48 17.51 -14.56
N ALA A 127 -11.77 16.23 -14.80
CA ALA A 127 -11.36 15.50 -15.99
C ALA A 127 -12.56 14.77 -16.63
N ASN A 128 -12.59 14.71 -17.97
CA ASN A 128 -13.65 14.01 -18.72
C ASN A 128 -13.84 12.56 -18.26
N THR A 129 -12.76 11.85 -17.92
CA THR A 129 -12.83 10.46 -17.44
C THR A 129 -13.55 10.34 -16.10
N GLY A 130 -13.37 11.29 -15.19
CA GLY A 130 -14.08 11.32 -13.90
C GLY A 130 -15.54 11.77 -14.05
N ILE A 131 -15.83 12.74 -14.92
CA ILE A 131 -17.21 13.12 -15.28
C ILE A 131 -17.95 11.89 -15.82
N ASN A 132 -17.36 11.18 -16.78
CA ASN A 132 -17.95 9.99 -17.39
C ASN A 132 -18.18 8.86 -16.36
N LEU A 133 -17.25 8.67 -15.42
CA LEU A 133 -17.41 7.67 -14.35
C LEU A 133 -18.61 8.01 -13.46
N LYS A 134 -18.75 9.28 -13.06
CA LYS A 134 -19.86 9.71 -12.21
C LYS A 134 -21.20 9.63 -12.94
N LEU A 135 -21.25 10.03 -14.22
CA LEU A 135 -22.44 9.88 -15.05
C LEU A 135 -22.84 8.41 -15.19
N PHE A 136 -21.88 7.53 -15.49
CA PHE A 136 -22.11 6.09 -15.60
C PHE A 136 -22.72 5.52 -14.31
N LEU A 137 -22.13 5.80 -13.14
CA LEU A 137 -22.67 5.34 -11.86
C LEU A 137 -24.05 5.94 -11.57
N SER A 138 -24.27 7.22 -11.90
CA SER A 138 -25.56 7.88 -11.70
C SER A 138 -26.66 7.23 -12.55
N GLU A 139 -26.36 6.86 -13.81
CA GLU A 139 -27.28 6.14 -14.67
C GLU A 139 -27.62 4.74 -14.15
N ARG A 140 -26.65 4.04 -13.54
CA ARG A 140 -26.88 2.73 -12.91
C ARG A 140 -27.80 2.84 -11.70
N ILE A 141 -27.50 3.78 -10.80
CA ILE A 141 -28.31 4.04 -9.60
C ILE A 141 -29.72 4.51 -9.98
N GLN A 142 -29.88 5.28 -11.07
CA GLN A 142 -31.20 5.69 -11.54
C GLN A 142 -32.02 4.51 -12.07
N LYS A 143 -31.38 3.54 -12.73
CA LYS A 143 -32.05 2.33 -13.25
C LYS A 143 -32.42 1.35 -12.14
N ASP A 144 -31.56 1.19 -11.14
CA ASP A 144 -31.84 0.40 -9.94
C ASP A 144 -31.36 1.14 -8.69
N PRO A 145 -32.27 1.82 -7.97
CA PRO A 145 -31.93 2.53 -6.75
C PRO A 145 -31.38 1.65 -5.63
N ASN A 146 -31.70 0.35 -5.63
CA ASN A 146 -31.28 -0.57 -4.56
C ASN A 146 -29.76 -0.82 -4.59
N ILE A 147 -29.11 -0.62 -5.73
CA ILE A 147 -27.65 -0.70 -5.87
C ILE A 147 -26.94 0.24 -4.87
N THR A 148 -27.54 1.39 -4.56
CA THR A 148 -26.95 2.30 -3.55
C THR A 148 -26.88 1.65 -2.17
N ASP A 149 -27.95 0.97 -1.75
CA ASP A 149 -27.98 0.28 -0.46
C ASP A 149 -27.05 -0.94 -0.44
N GLU A 150 -26.83 -1.56 -1.60
CA GLU A 150 -25.88 -2.66 -1.75
C GLU A 150 -24.44 -2.17 -1.59
N PHE A 151 -24.06 -1.10 -2.30
CA PHE A 151 -22.72 -0.51 -2.19
C PHE A 151 -22.38 -0.12 -0.75
N GLU A 152 -23.34 0.48 -0.02
CA GLU A 152 -23.14 0.88 1.38
C GLU A 152 -22.94 -0.30 2.33
N LYS A 153 -23.52 -1.48 2.01
CA LYS A 153 -23.40 -2.69 2.83
C LYS A 153 -22.18 -3.53 2.46
N ILE A 154 -21.85 -3.58 1.17
CA ILE A 154 -20.84 -4.45 0.57
C ILE A 154 -20.10 -3.63 -0.49
N SER A 155 -19.03 -2.91 -0.13
CA SER A 155 -18.39 -1.98 -1.06
C SER A 155 -17.88 -2.65 -2.34
N ILE A 156 -17.45 -3.91 -2.29
CA ILE A 156 -16.94 -4.65 -3.46
C ILE A 156 -17.99 -4.80 -4.57
N SER A 157 -19.29 -4.75 -4.25
CA SER A 157 -20.36 -4.78 -5.26
C SER A 157 -20.29 -3.61 -6.25
N ILE A 158 -19.52 -2.54 -5.96
CA ILE A 158 -19.25 -1.49 -6.95
C ILE A 158 -18.56 -2.03 -8.21
N PHE A 159 -17.76 -3.09 -8.09
CA PHE A 159 -17.08 -3.69 -9.25
C PHE A 159 -18.02 -4.48 -10.15
N ASP A 160 -19.15 -4.98 -9.63
CA ASP A 160 -20.19 -5.61 -10.46
C ASP A 160 -20.73 -4.64 -11.51
N GLU A 161 -20.80 -3.34 -11.15
CA GLU A 161 -21.19 -2.28 -12.08
C GLU A 161 -20.00 -1.75 -12.91
N LEU A 162 -18.82 -1.63 -12.29
CA LEU A 162 -17.67 -0.95 -12.90
C LEU A 162 -16.80 -1.82 -13.80
N ASP A 163 -16.79 -3.15 -13.66
CA ASP A 163 -15.84 -4.03 -14.36
C ASP A 163 -15.86 -3.85 -15.88
N SER A 164 -17.07 -3.84 -16.47
CA SER A 164 -17.24 -3.63 -17.91
C SER A 164 -16.83 -2.21 -18.35
N TYR A 165 -17.01 -1.22 -17.47
CA TYR A 165 -16.65 0.17 -17.74
C TYR A 165 -15.14 0.37 -17.67
N LEU A 166 -14.49 -0.13 -16.63
CA LEU A 166 -13.05 0.00 -16.36
C LEU A 166 -12.19 -0.86 -17.29
N SER A 167 -12.76 -1.93 -17.87
CA SER A 167 -12.10 -2.74 -18.91
C SER A 167 -11.71 -1.91 -20.15
N GLN A 168 -12.35 -0.75 -20.37
CA GLN A 168 -11.98 0.17 -21.44
C GLN A 168 -10.89 1.12 -20.95
N ARG A 169 -9.66 1.01 -21.49
CA ARG A 169 -8.51 1.84 -21.08
C ARG A 169 -8.79 3.35 -21.01
N LYS A 170 -9.62 3.87 -21.91
CA LYS A 170 -10.01 5.29 -21.95
C LYS A 170 -10.82 5.76 -20.73
N ASN A 171 -11.41 4.83 -19.97
CA ASN A 171 -12.24 5.08 -18.81
C ASN A 171 -11.45 5.01 -17.49
N VAL A 172 -10.19 4.56 -17.53
CA VAL A 172 -9.35 4.42 -16.34
C VAL A 172 -8.86 5.79 -15.90
N LEU A 173 -9.15 6.16 -14.65
CA LEU A 173 -8.65 7.39 -14.04
C LEU A 173 -7.14 7.27 -13.78
N SER A 174 -6.42 8.39 -13.95
CA SER A 174 -5.02 8.44 -13.56
C SER A 174 -4.86 8.32 -12.04
N THR A 175 -3.82 7.63 -11.59
CA THR A 175 -3.43 7.53 -10.16
C THR A 175 -3.31 8.90 -9.49
N LYS A 176 -2.75 9.88 -10.22
CA LYS A 176 -2.67 11.29 -9.83
C LYS A 176 -4.05 11.89 -9.49
N LEU A 177 -5.05 11.68 -10.35
CA LEU A 177 -6.40 12.19 -10.12
C LEU A 177 -7.08 11.50 -8.93
N MET A 178 -6.95 10.18 -8.81
CA MET A 178 -7.47 9.42 -7.66
C MET A 178 -6.84 9.89 -6.35
N LEU A 179 -5.51 10.09 -6.33
CA LEU A 179 -4.79 10.61 -5.17
C LEU A 179 -5.32 11.98 -4.71
N ARG A 180 -5.63 12.89 -5.64
CA ARG A 180 -6.22 14.19 -5.26
C ARG A 180 -7.58 14.00 -4.61
N GLN A 181 -8.41 13.12 -5.16
CA GLN A 181 -9.74 12.88 -4.62
C GLN A 181 -9.70 12.25 -3.23
N ILE A 182 -8.81 11.29 -2.95
CA ILE A 182 -8.67 10.71 -1.59
C ILE A 182 -8.15 11.73 -0.57
N ILE A 183 -7.32 12.70 -1.00
CA ILE A 183 -6.91 13.83 -0.15
C ILE A 183 -8.12 14.69 0.19
N ASP A 184 -8.94 15.03 -0.81
CA ASP A 184 -10.12 15.87 -0.61
C ASP A 184 -11.19 15.18 0.25
N TRP A 185 -11.28 13.85 0.20
CA TRP A 185 -12.10 13.05 1.12
C TRP A 185 -11.51 12.90 2.53
N GLY A 186 -10.33 13.47 2.80
CA GLY A 186 -9.71 13.45 4.12
C GLY A 186 -9.04 12.13 4.50
N MET A 187 -8.83 11.20 3.55
CA MET A 187 -8.22 9.90 3.83
C MET A 187 -6.74 9.99 4.24
N LEU A 188 -6.12 11.14 4.02
CA LEU A 188 -4.74 11.44 4.39
C LEU A 188 -4.62 12.51 5.48
N GLU A 189 -5.72 12.81 6.18
CA GLU A 189 -5.71 13.70 7.33
C GLU A 189 -4.82 13.13 8.44
N GLY A 190 -3.94 13.97 9.00
CA GLY A 190 -2.90 13.59 9.96
C GLY A 190 -1.50 13.44 9.34
N ILE A 191 -1.36 13.65 8.02
CA ILE A 191 -0.09 13.64 7.30
C ILE A 191 0.25 15.06 6.83
N ASP A 192 1.33 15.62 7.36
CA ASP A 192 1.83 16.93 6.94
C ASP A 192 2.23 16.91 5.46
N ASP A 193 1.72 17.89 4.69
CA ASP A 193 1.93 18.01 3.26
C ASP A 193 1.74 16.69 2.49
N ALA A 194 0.66 15.96 2.84
CA ALA A 194 0.35 14.63 2.31
C ALA A 194 0.43 14.56 0.77
N LYS A 195 -0.01 15.64 0.11
CA LYS A 195 0.09 15.79 -1.33
C LYS A 195 1.54 15.67 -1.77
N ASN A 196 2.42 16.61 -1.39
CA ASN A 196 3.78 16.60 -1.93
C ASN A 196 4.56 15.36 -1.50
N LEU A 197 4.30 14.82 -0.30
CA LEU A 197 4.91 13.58 0.17
C LEU A 197 4.61 12.40 -0.75
N ILE A 198 3.32 12.09 -0.96
CA ILE A 198 2.91 10.91 -1.75
C ILE A 198 3.19 11.11 -3.23
N TYR A 199 3.00 12.34 -3.74
CA TYR A 199 3.40 12.66 -5.12
C TYR A 199 4.90 12.48 -5.33
N GLY A 200 5.74 12.96 -4.42
CA GLY A 200 7.18 12.81 -4.50
C GLY A 200 7.61 11.33 -4.46
N ILE A 201 6.99 10.54 -3.58
CA ILE A 201 7.18 9.08 -3.54
C ILE A 201 6.79 8.45 -4.88
N TYR A 202 5.59 8.75 -5.39
CA TYR A 202 5.08 8.17 -6.63
C TYR A 202 5.92 8.56 -7.86
N GLU A 203 6.34 9.82 -7.99
CA GLU A 203 7.17 10.29 -9.11
C GLU A 203 8.57 9.65 -9.07
N ARG A 204 9.17 9.56 -7.88
CA ARG A 204 10.45 8.88 -7.70
C ARG A 204 10.35 7.41 -8.10
N LEU A 205 9.38 6.68 -7.57
CA LEU A 205 9.14 5.27 -7.88
C LEU A 205 8.74 5.03 -9.35
N SER A 206 8.07 5.99 -10.00
CA SER A 206 7.72 5.88 -11.41
C SER A 206 8.96 5.90 -12.32
N SER A 207 10.05 6.55 -11.89
CA SER A 207 11.30 6.55 -12.63
C SER A 207 11.99 5.17 -12.66
N ASP A 208 11.76 4.32 -11.66
CA ASP A 208 12.18 2.91 -11.65
C ASP A 208 11.36 2.06 -12.63
N VAL A 209 10.03 2.25 -12.64
CA VAL A 209 9.12 1.55 -13.56
C VAL A 209 9.41 1.86 -15.01
N HIS A 210 9.79 3.11 -15.32
CA HIS A 210 10.19 3.52 -16.66
C HIS A 210 11.62 3.12 -17.03
N VAL A 211 12.30 2.32 -16.19
CA VAL A 211 13.60 1.72 -16.50
C VAL A 211 14.63 2.79 -16.88
N SER A 212 14.59 3.92 -16.17
CA SER A 212 15.60 4.97 -16.36
C SER A 212 16.99 4.37 -16.20
N HIS A 213 17.93 4.72 -17.09
CA HIS A 213 19.25 4.07 -17.17
C HIS A 213 20.01 4.06 -15.83
N ASN A 214 19.75 5.04 -14.96
CA ASN A 214 20.37 5.13 -13.62
C ASN A 214 19.68 4.26 -12.56
N ASN A 215 18.42 3.88 -12.78
CA ASN A 215 17.57 3.22 -11.80
C ASN A 215 17.50 1.70 -11.99
N ILE A 216 17.93 1.19 -13.15
CA ILE A 216 18.20 -0.25 -13.29
C ILE A 216 19.42 -0.64 -12.46
N ASP A 217 19.49 -1.90 -12.02
CA ASP A 217 20.56 -2.36 -11.15
C ASP A 217 21.96 -2.17 -11.74
N ILE A 218 22.11 -2.32 -13.06
CA ILE A 218 23.38 -2.05 -13.76
C ILE A 218 23.74 -0.56 -13.69
N GLY A 219 22.76 0.34 -13.79
CA GLY A 219 22.93 1.79 -13.63
C GLY A 219 23.33 2.16 -12.21
N ARG A 220 22.66 1.57 -11.21
CA ARG A 220 23.00 1.72 -9.79
C ARG A 220 24.44 1.28 -9.49
N ARG A 221 24.89 0.19 -10.11
CA ARG A 221 26.28 -0.29 -9.99
C ARG A 221 27.28 0.68 -10.62
N LEU A 222 26.99 1.20 -11.82
CA LEU A 222 27.82 2.22 -12.45
C LEU A 222 27.96 3.47 -11.56
N ASN A 223 26.84 3.94 -11.00
CA ASN A 223 26.83 5.13 -10.13
C ASN A 223 27.59 4.93 -8.81
N THR A 224 27.79 3.69 -8.39
CA THR A 224 28.53 3.34 -7.17
C THR A 224 29.94 2.82 -7.46
N ASN A 225 30.45 3.00 -8.70
CA ASN A 225 31.76 2.53 -9.16
C ASN A 225 32.01 1.03 -8.91
N ARG A 226 30.97 0.20 -9.07
CA ARG A 226 31.03 -1.25 -8.87
C ARG A 226 31.19 -2.01 -10.19
N GLU A 227 31.86 -3.15 -10.10
CA GLU A 227 32.13 -4.04 -11.23
C GLU A 227 30.84 -4.65 -11.82
N LEU A 228 30.63 -4.49 -13.13
CA LEU A 228 29.37 -4.81 -13.79
C LEU A 228 29.08 -6.31 -13.91
N PHE A 229 30.12 -7.10 -14.22
CA PHE A 229 29.98 -8.52 -14.57
C PHE A 229 30.34 -9.47 -13.42
N LYS A 230 30.59 -8.95 -12.21
CA LYS A 230 30.77 -9.77 -11.01
C LYS A 230 29.44 -10.11 -10.36
N LYS A 231 29.44 -11.15 -9.50
CA LYS A 231 28.28 -11.53 -8.66
C LYS A 231 27.69 -10.28 -8.01
N ARG A 232 26.36 -10.19 -7.97
CA ARG A 232 25.66 -9.06 -7.36
C ARG A 232 26.13 -8.86 -5.92
N GLU A 233 26.35 -7.60 -5.60
CA GLU A 233 26.81 -7.15 -4.28
C GLU A 233 25.72 -6.32 -3.65
N ILE A 234 25.72 -6.31 -2.32
CA ILE A 234 24.84 -5.45 -1.55
C ILE A 234 25.30 -4.01 -1.75
N MET A 235 24.35 -3.13 -2.08
CA MET A 235 24.55 -1.69 -2.19
C MET A 235 23.86 -1.03 -1.00
N PRO A 236 24.59 -0.76 0.11
CA PRO A 236 24.01 -0.25 1.35
C PRO A 236 23.15 0.99 1.17
N GLU A 237 23.55 1.88 0.26
CA GLU A 237 22.88 3.15 -0.01
C GLU A 237 21.46 2.92 -0.51
N TYR A 238 21.29 2.07 -1.53
CA TYR A 238 19.99 1.73 -2.08
C TYR A 238 19.16 0.84 -1.15
N LEU A 239 19.81 0.00 -0.35
CA LEU A 239 19.10 -0.81 0.67
C LEU A 239 18.52 0.10 1.76
N THR A 240 19.33 1.00 2.32
CA THR A 240 18.87 1.96 3.33
C THR A 240 17.76 2.85 2.78
N GLU A 241 17.96 3.39 1.58
CA GLU A 241 16.96 4.19 0.86
C GLU A 241 15.64 3.43 0.67
N TYR A 242 15.72 2.15 0.29
CA TYR A 242 14.56 1.27 0.14
C TYR A 242 13.83 1.04 1.48
N LEU A 243 14.56 0.71 2.54
CA LEU A 243 13.98 0.40 3.86
C LEU A 243 13.24 1.60 4.46
N GLU A 244 13.82 2.79 4.34
CA GLU A 244 13.18 4.04 4.77
C GLU A 244 11.91 4.34 3.98
N LEU A 245 11.94 4.06 2.67
CA LEU A 245 10.78 4.26 1.81
C LEU A 245 9.65 3.27 2.11
N LEU A 246 9.96 1.98 2.27
CA LEU A 246 8.99 0.96 2.68
C LEU A 246 8.35 1.35 4.02
N HIS A 247 9.17 1.69 5.03
CA HIS A 247 8.68 2.13 6.34
C HIS A 247 7.74 3.34 6.25
N THR A 248 8.13 4.36 5.46
CA THR A 248 7.31 5.55 5.24
C THR A 248 5.98 5.21 4.56
N ILE A 249 5.99 4.37 3.53
CA ILE A 249 4.77 3.96 2.82
C ILE A 249 3.85 3.18 3.77
N THR A 250 4.40 2.32 4.61
CA THR A 250 3.61 1.57 5.60
C THR A 250 2.96 2.47 6.64
N ASP A 251 3.68 3.48 7.15
CA ASP A 251 3.11 4.50 8.06
C ASP A 251 1.96 5.27 7.39
N ILE A 252 2.06 5.57 6.08
CA ILE A 252 0.97 6.17 5.31
C ILE A 252 -0.22 5.22 5.18
N CYS A 253 0.01 3.93 4.86
CA CYS A 253 -1.05 2.92 4.74
C CYS A 253 -1.87 2.81 6.03
N LEU A 254 -1.18 2.77 7.18
CA LEU A 254 -1.81 2.72 8.50
C LEU A 254 -2.68 3.96 8.79
N VAL A 255 -2.22 5.16 8.42
CA VAL A 255 -3.04 6.38 8.58
C VAL A 255 -4.29 6.33 7.68
N VAL A 256 -4.15 5.89 6.43
CA VAL A 256 -5.28 5.74 5.51
C VAL A 256 -6.30 4.76 6.06
N MET A 257 -5.85 3.59 6.53
CA MET A 257 -6.69 2.61 7.21
C MET A 257 -7.45 3.23 8.39
N LEU A 258 -6.74 3.92 9.30
CA LEU A 258 -7.36 4.58 10.45
C LEU A 258 -8.39 5.65 10.07
N ASN A 259 -8.17 6.36 8.97
CA ASN A 259 -9.12 7.35 8.44
C ASN A 259 -10.35 6.69 7.82
N LEU A 260 -10.17 5.58 7.11
CA LEU A 260 -11.26 4.83 6.50
C LEU A 260 -12.23 4.32 7.57
N PHE A 261 -11.69 3.72 8.64
CA PHE A 261 -12.48 3.20 9.77
C PHE A 261 -12.81 4.26 10.84
N ARG A 262 -12.57 5.55 10.60
CA ARG A 262 -12.70 6.61 11.63
C ARG A 262 -14.05 6.57 12.35
N GLU A 263 -15.14 6.54 11.59
CA GLU A 263 -16.49 6.61 12.15
C GLU A 263 -16.81 5.36 13.00
N ASP A 264 -16.31 4.20 12.59
CA ASP A 264 -16.54 2.94 13.29
C ASP A 264 -15.68 2.85 14.56
N ILE A 265 -14.41 3.27 14.48
CA ILE A 265 -13.51 3.43 15.63
C ILE A 265 -14.13 4.40 16.65
N GLN A 266 -14.73 5.50 16.18
CA GLN A 266 -15.35 6.49 17.06
C GLN A 266 -16.55 5.93 17.84
N LYS A 267 -17.28 4.97 17.27
CA LYS A 267 -18.43 4.31 17.90
C LYS A 267 -18.05 3.13 18.80
N SER A 268 -16.89 2.50 18.57
CA SER A 268 -16.44 1.30 19.30
C SER A 268 -15.44 1.63 20.41
N ASN A 269 -15.91 1.70 21.67
CA ASN A 269 -15.05 1.88 22.84
C ASN A 269 -13.97 0.80 22.97
N ASN A 270 -14.31 -0.46 22.60
CA ASN A 270 -13.34 -1.56 22.60
C ASN A 270 -12.19 -1.29 21.63
N THR A 271 -12.51 -0.81 20.41
CA THR A 271 -11.50 -0.44 19.42
C THR A 271 -10.63 0.72 19.91
N LYS A 272 -11.21 1.75 20.54
CA LYS A 272 -10.44 2.86 21.12
C LYS A 272 -9.49 2.40 22.23
N GLU A 273 -9.94 1.57 23.15
CA GLU A 273 -9.08 1.06 24.23
C GLU A 273 -7.98 0.13 23.69
N MET A 274 -8.28 -0.69 22.67
CA MET A 274 -7.27 -1.50 21.96
C MET A 274 -6.20 -0.63 21.30
N LEU A 275 -6.59 0.42 20.58
CA LEU A 275 -5.66 1.37 19.97
C LEU A 275 -4.84 2.15 21.00
N LYS A 276 -5.46 2.55 22.12
CA LYS A 276 -4.78 3.22 23.24
C LYS A 276 -3.77 2.31 23.91
N LYS A 277 -4.10 1.02 24.10
CA LYS A 277 -3.15 0.02 24.59
C LYS A 277 -1.97 -0.10 23.64
N ARG A 278 -2.21 -0.15 22.33
CA ARG A 278 -1.17 -0.23 21.29
C ARG A 278 -0.12 0.87 21.41
N LEU A 279 -0.54 2.11 21.69
CA LEU A 279 0.38 3.24 21.92
C LEU A 279 1.37 3.04 23.07
N SER A 280 1.06 2.15 24.03
CA SER A 280 1.93 1.84 25.17
C SER A 280 2.77 0.57 24.98
N GLU A 281 2.52 -0.18 23.89
CA GLU A 281 3.25 -1.42 23.64
C GLU A 281 4.66 -1.12 23.14
N GLN A 282 5.67 -1.61 23.87
CA GLN A 282 7.08 -1.35 23.56
C GLN A 282 7.45 -1.69 22.11
N HIS A 283 6.92 -2.80 21.59
CA HIS A 283 7.16 -3.20 20.21
C HIS A 283 6.61 -2.15 19.23
N PHE A 284 5.36 -1.71 19.37
CA PHE A 284 4.78 -0.68 18.51
C PHE A 284 5.55 0.64 18.56
N VAL A 285 5.89 1.10 19.78
CA VAL A 285 6.68 2.33 19.97
C VAL A 285 8.04 2.26 19.28
N SER A 286 8.69 1.09 19.31
CA SER A 286 10.00 0.90 18.67
C SER A 286 9.98 0.97 17.13
N LEU A 287 8.80 0.87 16.52
CA LEU A 287 8.64 0.98 15.07
C LEU A 287 8.68 2.42 14.58
N GLU A 288 8.57 3.43 15.46
CA GLU A 288 8.72 4.84 15.09
C GLU A 288 7.72 5.27 13.98
N LEU A 289 6.50 4.72 14.00
CA LEU A 289 5.40 5.04 13.08
C LEU A 289 4.70 6.35 13.48
N PHE A 290 5.43 7.46 13.38
CA PHE A 290 5.03 8.74 13.98
C PHE A 290 3.67 9.26 13.49
N ARG A 291 3.33 9.09 12.19
CA ARG A 291 2.04 9.57 11.66
C ARG A 291 0.90 8.72 12.19
N THR A 292 1.08 7.40 12.18
CA THR A 292 0.14 6.44 12.75
C THR A 292 -0.08 6.72 14.23
N GLU A 293 1.00 6.90 15.01
CA GLU A 293 0.93 7.18 16.44
C GLU A 293 0.11 8.45 16.73
N ASN A 294 0.37 9.53 15.98
CA ASN A 294 -0.38 10.78 16.10
C ASN A 294 -1.85 10.59 15.72
N LYS A 295 -2.13 9.84 14.65
CA LYS A 295 -3.50 9.55 14.23
C LYS A 295 -4.27 8.74 15.26
N ILE A 296 -3.65 7.74 15.86
CA ILE A 296 -4.27 6.98 16.96
C ILE A 296 -4.59 7.91 18.13
N LYS A 297 -3.62 8.76 18.55
CA LYS A 297 -3.83 9.73 19.65
C LYS A 297 -5.00 10.67 19.40
N GLU A 298 -5.23 11.09 18.15
CA GLU A 298 -6.38 11.89 17.75
C GLU A 298 -7.68 11.10 17.93
N LEU A 299 -7.75 9.89 17.37
CA LEU A 299 -8.97 9.06 17.33
C LEU A 299 -9.43 8.57 18.72
N VAL A 300 -8.50 8.34 19.65
CA VAL A 300 -8.84 7.88 21.01
C VAL A 300 -9.20 9.03 21.97
N LYS A 301 -8.94 10.29 21.59
CA LYS A 301 -9.32 11.49 22.36
C LYS A 301 -10.72 11.99 22.01
N SER A 302 -11.15 11.80 20.76
CA SER A 302 -12.51 12.11 20.27
C SER A 302 -13.53 11.10 20.77
#